data_AF-E6LDG3-F1
#
_entry.id   AF-E6LDG3-F1
#
_cell.length_a   1.000
_cell.length_b   1.000
_cell.length_c   1.000
_cell.angle_alpha   90.00
_cell.angle_beta   90.00
_cell.angle_gamma   90.00
#
_symmetry.space_group_name_H-M   'P 1'
#
loop_
_entity.id
_entity.type
_entity.pdbx_description
1 polymer ?
#
loop_
_entity_poly.entity_id
_entity_poly.type
_entity_poly.pdbx_seq_one_letter_code
_entity_poly.pdbx_strand_id
1 'polypeptide(L)' 'MRKVVFYGAMSIDGYLADEQDSLQWLFDTNLAGVSTYEAFIEQVDTVVMGKTTYDEVKKYSVKNHSIPASKRLSSRIK' A
#
# COMPACT_ATOMS: atom_id res chain seq x y z
N MET A 1 5.58 -12.69 -19.18
CA MET A 1 4.33 -11.93 -18.90
C MET A 1 4.50 -11.18 -17.58
N ARG A 2 3.95 -9.96 -17.46
CA ARG A 2 3.92 -9.23 -16.19
C ARG A 2 2.88 -9.88 -15.26
N LYS A 3 3.21 -10.06 -13.99
CA LYS A 3 2.26 -10.53 -12.96
C LYS A 3 1.57 -9.33 -12.33
N VAL A 4 0.27 -9.46 -12.08
CA VAL A 4 -0.51 -8.49 -11.32
C VAL A 4 -0.90 -9.17 -10.01
N VAL A 5 -0.59 -8.52 -8.89
CA VAL A 5 -0.81 -9.06 -7.55
C VAL A 5 -1.49 -7.99 -6.71
N PHE A 6 -2.56 -8.38 -6.02
CA PHE A 6 -3.11 -7.58 -4.93
C PHE A 6 -2.43 -8.00 -3.63
N TYR A 7 -1.95 -7.02 -2.87
CA TYR A 7 -1.36 -7.22 -1.56
C TYR A 7 -1.97 -6.20 -0.60
N GLY A 8 -2.56 -6.68 0.48
CA GLY A 8 -3.23 -5.84 1.47
C GLY A 8 -3.73 -6.66 2.66
N ALA A 9 -4.13 -5.95 3.71
CA ALA A 9 -4.82 -6.51 4.85
C ALA A 9 -6.34 -6.38 4.65
N MET A 10 -7.10 -7.32 5.21
CA MET A 10 -8.55 -7.29 5.26
C MET A 10 -9.03 -7.83 6.60
N SER A 11 -10.23 -7.43 7.01
CA SER A 11 -10.95 -8.07 8.09
C SER A 11 -11.30 -9.52 7.72
N ILE A 12 -11.68 -10.34 8.72
CA ILE A 12 -12.02 -11.75 8.51
C ILE A 12 -13.23 -11.93 7.58
N ASP A 13 -14.14 -10.97 7.61
CA ASP A 13 -15.33 -10.89 6.76
C ASP A 13 -15.08 -10.19 5.40
N GLY A 14 -13.85 -9.78 5.11
CA GLY A 14 -13.42 -9.38 3.77
C GLY A 14 -13.49 -7.88 3.45
N TYR A 15 -13.56 -7.02 4.46
CA TYR A 15 -13.57 -5.56 4.31
C TYR A 15 -12.17 -4.95 4.49
N LEU A 16 -11.89 -3.85 3.79
CA LEU A 16 -10.60 -3.15 3.85
C LEU A 16 -10.60 -1.97 4.83
N ALA A 17 -11.78 -1.42 5.12
CA ALA A 17 -12.01 -0.30 6.02
C ALA A 17 -13.34 -0.53 6.77
N ASP A 18 -13.52 0.16 7.90
CA ASP A 18 -14.79 0.15 8.62
C ASP A 18 -15.85 1.02 7.91
N GLU A 19 -17.08 1.04 8.46
CA GLU A 19 -18.20 1.82 7.92
C GLU A 19 -17.99 3.35 7.93
N GLN A 20 -16.95 3.83 8.61
CA GLN A 20 -16.55 5.24 8.67
C GLN A 20 -15.30 5.53 7.83
N ASP A 21 -14.93 4.63 6.90
CA ASP A 21 -13.71 4.68 6.07
C ASP A 21 -12.41 4.68 6.89
N SER A 22 -12.45 4.22 8.15
CA SER A 22 -11.30 4.19 9.04
C SER A 22 -10.51 2.88 8.96
N LEU A 23 -9.21 3.01 9.19
CA LEU A 23 -8.24 1.91 9.26
C LEU A 23 -7.81 1.62 10.71
N GLN A 24 -8.52 2.14 11.72
CA GLN A 24 -8.09 2.02 13.12
C GLN A 24 -7.94 0.56 13.56
N TRP A 25 -8.87 -0.31 13.12
CA TRP A 25 -8.81 -1.75 13.36
C TRP A 25 -7.49 -2.38 12.91
N LEU A 26 -6.89 -1.88 11.81
CA LEU A 26 -5.62 -2.36 11.29
C LEU A 26 -4.46 -1.94 12.19
N PHE A 27 -4.47 -0.70 12.70
CA PHE A 27 -3.41 -0.17 13.57
C PHE A 27 -3.46 -0.76 14.99
N ASP A 28 -4.65 -1.10 15.47
CA ASP A 28 -4.83 -1.75 16.77
C ASP A 28 -4.44 -3.24 16.74
N THR A 29 -4.24 -3.81 15.54
CA THR A 29 -3.83 -5.21 15.37
C THR A 29 -2.34 -5.38 15.66
N ASN A 30 -2.01 -6.14 16.70
CA ASN A 30 -0.63 -6.47 17.03
C ASN A 30 -0.07 -7.56 16.10
N LEU A 31 0.83 -7.17 15.20
CA LEU A 31 1.53 -8.09 14.28
C LEU A 31 2.76 -8.78 14.92
N ALA A 32 3.00 -8.58 16.21
CA ALA A 32 4.19 -9.07 16.93
C ALA A 32 5.52 -8.67 16.25
N GLY A 33 5.53 -7.55 15.54
CA GLY A 33 6.68 -7.04 14.79
C GLY A 33 7.01 -7.82 13.51
N VAL A 34 6.13 -8.72 13.06
CA VAL A 34 6.33 -9.50 11.84
C VAL A 34 5.51 -8.91 10.70
N SER A 35 6.19 -8.51 9.62
CA SER A 35 5.57 -8.06 8.39
C SER A 35 6.24 -8.74 7.20
N THR A 36 5.45 -9.10 6.19
CA THR A 36 5.93 -9.61 4.90
C THR A 36 6.01 -8.51 3.84
N TYR A 37 5.63 -7.27 4.19
CA TYR A 37 5.53 -6.15 3.26
C TYR A 37 6.89 -5.75 2.68
N GLU A 38 7.92 -5.72 3.52
CA GLU A 38 9.28 -5.29 3.15
C GLU A 38 9.86 -6.21 2.07
N ALA A 39 9.80 -7.54 2.29
CA ALA A 39 10.26 -8.52 1.32
C ALA A 39 9.40 -8.56 0.05
N PHE A 40 8.10 -8.22 0.17
CA PHE A 40 7.19 -8.16 -0.98
C PHE A 40 7.48 -6.96 -1.88
N ILE A 41 7.59 -5.75 -1.29
CA ILE A 41 7.72 -4.51 -2.08
C ILE A 41 9.04 -4.42 -2.83
N GLU A 42 10.11 -5.05 -2.33
CA GLU A 42 11.40 -5.18 -3.04
C GLU A 42 11.29 -5.89 -4.40
N GLN A 43 10.26 -6.73 -4.57
CA GLN A 43 10.01 -7.48 -5.80
C GLN A 43 9.03 -6.76 -6.76
N VAL A 44 8.55 -5.57 -6.39
CA VAL A 44 7.50 -4.85 -7.12
C VAL A 44 8.08 -3.63 -7.85
N ASP A 45 8.06 -3.67 -9.18
CA ASP A 45 8.53 -2.55 -10.01
C ASP A 45 7.56 -1.35 -10.02
N THR A 46 6.27 -1.58 -9.78
CA THR A 46 5.22 -0.57 -10.00
C THR A 46 4.03 -0.83 -9.09
N VAL A 47 3.62 0.22 -8.37
CA VAL A 47 2.42 0.23 -7.52
C VAL A 47 1.33 1.04 -8.21
N VAL A 48 0.10 0.50 -8.25
CA VAL A 48 -1.09 1.19 -8.74
C VAL A 48 -2.13 1.15 -7.61
N MET A 49 -2.75 2.30 -7.33
CA MET A 49 -3.77 2.43 -6.30
C MET A 49 -4.86 3.41 -6.73
N GLY A 50 -6.07 3.25 -6.19
CA GLY A 50 -7.17 4.18 -6.40
C GLY A 50 -6.95 5.51 -5.68
N LYS A 51 -7.72 6.54 -6.05
CA LYS A 51 -7.64 7.89 -5.45
C LYS A 51 -7.86 7.86 -3.94
N THR A 52 -8.89 7.14 -3.47
CA THR A 52 -9.19 7.02 -2.03
C THR A 52 -8.01 6.46 -1.26
N THR A 53 -7.43 5.33 -1.72
CA THR A 53 -6.24 4.74 -1.10
C THR A 53 -5.05 5.68 -1.11
N TYR A 54 -4.81 6.40 -2.21
CA TYR A 54 -3.73 7.39 -2.31
C TYR A 54 -3.89 8.52 -1.28
N ASP A 55 -5.11 9.05 -1.15
CA ASP A 55 -5.40 10.13 -0.21
C ASP A 55 -5.25 9.67 1.24
N GLU A 56 -5.68 8.45 1.58
CA GLU A 56 -5.45 7.87 2.92
C GLU A 56 -3.96 7.69 3.22
N VAL A 57 -3.21 7.07 2.32
CA VAL A 57 -1.77 6.86 2.49
C VAL A 57 -1.03 8.19 2.69
N LYS A 58 -1.45 9.25 2.00
CA LYS A 58 -0.88 10.60 2.16
C LYS A 58 -1.05 11.14 3.58
N LYS A 59 -2.15 10.83 4.28
CA LYS A 59 -2.37 11.25 5.68
C LYS A 59 -1.31 10.62 6.62
N TYR A 60 -0.92 9.38 6.36
CA TYR A 60 0.03 8.63 7.21
C TYR A 60 1.50 8.80 6.78
N SER A 61 1.78 9.21 5.54
CA SER A 61 3.14 9.33 4.98
C SER A 61 3.98 10.51 5.52
N VAL A 62 3.49 11.28 6.49
CA VAL A 62 4.18 12.50 6.98
C VAL A 62 5.29 12.20 8.01
N LYS A 63 5.59 10.92 8.32
CA LYS A 63 6.74 10.54 9.15
C LYS A 63 7.60 9.47 8.46
N ASN A 64 8.60 9.91 7.70
CA ASN A 64 9.84 9.16 7.38
C ASN A 64 9.79 7.96 6.41
N HIS A 65 8.80 7.81 5.54
CA HIS A 65 8.93 6.92 4.37
C HIS A 65 8.37 7.60 3.13
N SER A 66 9.27 8.10 2.28
CA SER A 66 8.94 8.50 0.92
C SER A 66 8.36 7.28 0.21
N ILE A 67 7.08 7.30 -0.13
CA ILE A 67 6.57 6.40 -1.17
C ILE A 67 7.51 6.59 -2.36
N PRO A 68 8.10 5.53 -2.93
CA PRO A 68 8.93 5.68 -4.11
C PRO A 68 8.04 6.35 -5.15
N ALA A 69 8.28 7.65 -5.35
CA ALA A 69 7.58 8.43 -6.35
C ALA A 69 7.65 7.61 -7.62
N SER A 70 6.50 7.40 -8.25
CA SER A 70 6.44 6.76 -9.56
C SER A 70 7.57 7.37 -10.37
N LYS A 71 8.61 6.58 -10.67
CA LYS A 71 9.67 7.03 -11.56
C LYS A 71 8.95 7.30 -12.85
N ARG A 72 8.63 8.57 -13.09
CA ARG A 72 7.96 9.04 -14.29
C ARG A 72 8.81 8.47 -15.43
N LEU A 73 8.26 7.49 -16.14
CA LEU A 73 8.90 6.86 -17.29
C LEU A 73 8.92 7.88 -18.43
N SER A 74 9.67 8.97 -18.27
CA SER A 74 9.88 10.02 -19.26
C SER A 74 11.31 9.95 -19.76
N SER A 75 11.73 8.81 -20.32
CA SER A 75 12.98 8.76 -21.11
C SER A 75 13.17 7.54 -22.01
N ARG A 76 12.15 6.73 -22.32
CA ARG A 76 12.30 5.64 -23.30
C ARG A 76 11.19 5.59 -24.33
N ILE A 77 11.11 6.67 -25.11
CA ILE A 77 10.73 6.59 -26.52
C ILE A 77 11.87 7.23 -27.30
N LYS A 78 12.76 6.38 -27.80
CA LYS A 78 13.45 6.58 -29.08
C LYS A 78 13.22 5.31 -29.87
#